data_AF-A0A848XBI1-F1
#
_entry.id   AF-A0A848XBI1-F1
#
_cell.length_a   1.000
_cell.length_b   1.000
_cell.length_c   1.000
_cell.angle_alpha   90.00
_cell.angle_beta   90.00
_cell.angle_gamma   90.00
#
_symmetry.space_group_name_H-M   'P 1'
#
loop_
_entity.id
_entity.type
_entity.pdbx_description
1 polymer ?
#
loop_
_entity_poly.entity_id
_entity_poly.type
_entity_poly.pdbx_seq_one_letter_code
_entity_poly.pdbx_strand_id
1 'polypeptide(L)' 'MIEPSVKDVLYREIARLDEDDRRRVLEYAQSLRRTPRGAPGASLLSLAGSVSDSDMTEIEAATEEGCEKVNPGAW' A
#
# COMPACT_ATOMS: atom_id res chain seq x y z
N MET A 1 -11.94 10.58 36.02
CA MET A 1 -11.53 9.22 35.60
C MET A 1 -10.47 9.42 34.53
N ILE A 2 -9.23 8.98 34.75
CA ILE A 2 -8.17 9.13 33.73
C ILE A 2 -8.33 7.95 32.77
N GLU A 3 -8.64 8.23 31.50
CA GLU A 3 -8.72 7.17 30.50
C GLU A 3 -7.33 6.55 30.30
N PRO A 4 -7.22 5.21 30.29
CA PRO A 4 -5.95 4.54 30.05
C PRO A 4 -5.45 4.89 28.64
N SER A 5 -4.14 5.07 28.48
CA SER A 5 -3.58 5.34 27.16
C SER A 5 -3.78 4.13 26.25
N VAL A 6 -3.83 4.35 24.94
CA VAL A 6 -3.90 3.28 23.93
C VAL A 6 -2.75 2.27 24.13
N LYS A 7 -1.58 2.75 24.54
CA LYS A 7 -0.42 1.91 24.88
C LYS A 7 -0.76 0.93 26.01
N ASP A 8 -1.37 1.41 27.10
CA ASP A 8 -1.70 0.58 28.27
C ASP A 8 -2.78 -0.46 27.96
N VAL A 9 -3.75 -0.10 27.12
CA VAL A 9 -4.77 -1.04 26.63
C VAL A 9 -4.12 -2.13 25.77
N LEU A 10 -3.25 -1.75 24.82
CA LEU A 10 -2.53 -2.71 23.98
C LEU A 10 -1.66 -3.68 24.79
N TYR A 11 -0.93 -3.20 25.80
CA TYR A 11 -0.14 -4.07 26.66
C TYR A 11 -1.00 -5.12 27.37
N ARG A 12 -2.18 -4.73 27.87
CA ARG A 12 -3.09 -5.67 28.55
C ARG A 12 -3.68 -6.70 27.60
N GLU A 13 -4.05 -6.33 26.39
CA GLU A 13 -4.59 -7.28 25.42
C GLU A 13 -3.51 -8.23 24.88
N ILE A 14 -2.31 -7.72 24.57
CA ILE A 14 -1.18 -8.56 24.12
C ILE A 14 -0.76 -9.56 25.20
N ALA A 15 -0.80 -9.17 26.48
CA ALA A 15 -0.46 -10.06 27.59
C ALA A 15 -1.42 -11.27 27.74
N ARG A 16 -2.64 -11.19 27.19
CA ARG A 16 -3.63 -12.27 27.23
C ARG A 16 -3.49 -13.26 26.06
N LEU A 17 -2.71 -12.92 25.05
CA LEU A 17 -2.49 -13.76 23.87
C LEU A 17 -1.50 -14.88 24.17
N ASP A 18 -1.64 -16.00 23.45
CA ASP A 18 -0.62 -17.04 23.40
C ASP A 18 0.61 -16.59 22.61
N GLU A 19 1.67 -17.41 22.60
CA GLU A 19 2.94 -17.03 21.99
C GLU A 19 2.85 -16.84 20.47
N ASP A 20 2.02 -17.63 19.80
CA ASP A 20 1.86 -17.55 18.34
C ASP A 20 1.11 -16.26 17.96
N ASP A 21 0.06 -15.92 18.69
CA ASP A 21 -0.69 -14.69 18.47
C ASP A 21 0.12 -13.45 18.87
N ARG A 22 0.93 -13.51 19.94
CA ARG A 22 1.89 -12.43 20.26
C ARG A 22 2.89 -12.21 19.13
N ARG A 23 3.40 -13.29 18.52
CA ARG A 23 4.31 -13.21 17.37
C ARG A 23 3.63 -12.51 16.18
N ARG A 24 2.38 -12.87 15.86
CA ARG A 24 1.61 -12.24 14.78
C ARG A 24 1.41 -10.74 15.01
N VAL A 25 1.10 -10.34 16.25
CA VAL A 25 0.97 -8.92 16.60
C VAL A 25 2.29 -8.17 16.44
N LEU A 26 3.41 -8.78 16.84
CA LEU A 26 4.74 -8.20 16.67
C LEU A 26 5.08 -8.01 15.18
N GLU A 27 4.85 -9.03 14.36
CA GLU A 27 5.09 -8.99 12.91
C GLU A 27 4.25 -7.90 12.23
N TYR A 28 2.97 -7.79 12.59
CA TYR A 28 2.09 -6.72 12.10
C TYR A 28 2.58 -5.34 12.53
N ALA A 29 2.91 -5.14 13.81
CA ALA A 29 3.42 -3.84 14.28
C ALA A 29 4.71 -3.43 13.56
N GLN A 30 5.57 -4.39 13.21
CA GLN A 30 6.77 -4.15 12.40
C GLN A 30 6.43 -3.83 10.94
N SER A 31 5.41 -4.46 10.36
CA SER A 31 4.97 -4.18 9.00
C SER A 31 4.40 -2.76 8.84
N LEU A 32 3.73 -2.23 9.88
CA LEU A 32 3.25 -0.84 9.90
C LEU A 32 4.35 0.20 9.72
N ARG A 33 5.60 -0.12 10.08
CA ARG A 33 6.78 0.75 9.84
C ARG A 33 7.27 0.66 8.39
N ARG A 34 6.99 -0.45 7.71
CA ARG A 34 7.46 -0.77 6.36
C ARG A 34 6.45 -0.42 5.28
N THR A 35 5.18 -0.24 5.62
CA THR A 35 4.17 0.26 4.69
C THR A 35 4.63 1.64 4.19
N PRO A 36 4.95 1.80 2.89
CA PRO A 36 5.23 3.12 2.35
C PRO A 36 4.02 3.98 2.66
N ARG A 37 4.22 5.13 3.31
CA ARG A 37 3.16 6.11 3.39
C ARG A 37 2.85 6.49 1.95
N GLY A 38 1.64 6.18 1.49
CA GLY A 38 1.18 6.63 0.19
C GLY A 38 1.39 8.14 0.07
N ALA A 39 1.69 8.60 -1.14
CA ALA A 39 1.74 10.03 -1.39
C ALA A 39 0.32 10.60 -1.29
N PRO A 40 0.10 11.75 -0.63
CA PRO A 40 -1.21 12.40 -0.65
C PRO A 40 -1.67 12.63 -2.10
N GLY A 41 -2.94 12.36 -2.43
CA GLY A 41 -3.42 12.57 -3.81
C GLY A 41 -3.16 13.98 -4.34
N ALA A 42 -3.18 14.98 -3.46
CA ALA A 42 -2.83 16.37 -3.80
C ALA A 42 -1.39 16.52 -4.34
N SER A 43 -0.42 15.69 -3.92
CA SER A 43 0.94 15.75 -4.46
C SER A 43 1.02 15.24 -5.90
N LEU A 44 0.08 14.39 -6.33
CA LEU A 44 0.01 13.89 -7.70
C LEU A 44 -0.48 14.96 -8.69
N LEU A 45 -1.12 16.03 -8.21
CA LEU A 45 -1.54 17.15 -9.07
C LEU A 45 -0.36 17.84 -9.76
N SER A 46 0.84 17.77 -9.17
CA SER A 46 2.07 18.26 -9.81
C SER A 46 2.41 17.54 -11.12
N LEU A 47 1.87 16.34 -11.33
CA LEU A 47 2.05 15.54 -12.54
C LEU A 47 0.98 15.84 -13.61
N ALA A 48 -0.04 16.64 -13.29
CA ALA A 48 -1.09 16.97 -14.24
C ALA A 48 -0.51 17.79 -15.41
N GLY A 49 -0.64 17.27 -16.64
CA GLY A 49 -0.05 17.88 -17.83
C GLY A 49 1.47 17.75 -17.94
N SER A 50 2.11 16.91 -17.11
CA SER A 50 3.56 16.64 -17.20
C SER A 50 3.94 15.70 -18.34
N VAL A 51 2.98 14.93 -18.85
CA VAL A 51 3.14 14.06 -20.02
C VAL A 51 2.91 14.89 -21.27
N SER A 52 3.87 14.89 -22.18
CA SER A 52 3.74 15.61 -23.45
C SER A 52 2.74 14.92 -24.38
N ASP A 53 2.20 15.64 -25.35
CA ASP A 53 1.26 15.06 -26.34
C ASP A 53 1.89 13.91 -27.14
N SER A 54 3.20 14.00 -27.42
CA SER A 54 3.92 12.91 -28.10
C SER A 54 4.01 11.66 -27.22
N ASP A 55 4.34 11.83 -25.94
CA ASP A 55 4.41 10.72 -25.00
C ASP A 55 3.02 10.11 -24.77
N MET A 56 1.98 10.94 -24.77
CA MET A 56 0.59 10.48 -24.68
C MET A 56 0.21 9.62 -25.88
N THR A 57 0.58 10.05 -27.09
CA THR A 57 0.34 9.31 -28.32
C THR A 57 1.05 7.95 -28.30
N GLU A 58 2.28 7.90 -27.78
CA GLU A 58 3.03 6.64 -27.64
C GLU A 58 2.39 5.71 -26.60
N ILE A 59 1.95 6.24 -25.46
CA ILE A 59 1.24 5.46 -24.43
C ILE A 59 -0.08 4.90 -24.97
N GLU A 60 -0.85 5.70 -25.71
CA GLU A 60 -2.09 5.27 -26.37
C GLU A 60 -1.82 4.14 -27.37
N ALA A 61 -0.82 4.31 -28.24
CA ALA A 61 -0.44 3.31 -29.23
C ALA A 61 0.02 1.99 -28.57
N ALA A 62 0.83 2.06 -27.52
CA ALA A 62 1.31 0.88 -26.79
C ALA A 62 0.17 0.15 -26.05
N THR A 63 -0.82 0.90 -25.55
CA THR A 63 -2.02 0.33 -24.91
C THR A 63 -2.88 -0.41 -25.94
N GLU A 64 -3.11 0.19 -27.10
CA GLU A 64 -3.91 -0.42 -28.17
C GLU A 64 -3.22 -1.62 -28.81
N GLU A 65 -1.92 -1.53 -29.08
CA GLU A 65 -1.13 -2.63 -29.63
C GLU A 65 -1.06 -3.83 -28.66
N GLY A 66 -1.11 -3.58 -27.36
CA GLY A 66 -1.10 -4.59 -26.30
C GLY A 66 -2.49 -5.09 -25.89
N CYS A 67 -3.56 -4.39 -26.31
CA CYS A 67 -4.92 -4.71 -25.87
C CYS A 67 -5.32 -6.08 -26.42
N GLU A 68 -5.89 -6.91 -25.55
CA GLU A 68 -6.39 -8.27 -25.86
C GLU A 68 -5.33 -9.30 -26.33
N LYS A 69 -4.03 -9.00 -26.24
CA LYS A 69 -2.96 -10.01 -26.43
C LYS A 69 -2.91 -10.98 -25.24
N VAL A 70 -3.85 -11.92 -25.21
CA VAL A 70 -3.78 -13.09 -24.32
C VAL A 70 -2.71 -14.02 -24.85
N ASN A 71 -1.58 -14.17 -24.14
CA ASN A 71 -0.60 -15.22 -24.43
C ASN A 71 -1.08 -16.54 -23.78
N PRO A 72 -1.56 -17.53 -24.55
CA PRO A 72 -2.12 -18.76 -24.00
C PRO A 72 -1.07 -19.69 -23.37
N GLY A 73 0.22 -19.40 -23.54
CA GLY A 73 1.35 -20.18 -23.00
C GLY A 73 2.12 -19.46 -21.89
N ALA A 74 1.57 -18.38 -21.32
CA ALA A 74 2.23 -17.58 -20.27
C ALA A 74 1.95 -18.07 -18.83
N TRP A 75 1.32 -19.25 -18.67
CA TRP A 75 0.98 -19.86 -17.38
C TRP A 75 1.69 -21.20 -17.23
#